data_AF-A0A077NQ06-F1
#
_entry.id   AF-A0A077NQ06-F1
#
_cell.length_a   1.000
_cell.length_b   1.000
_cell.length_c   1.000
_cell.angle_alpha   90.00
_cell.angle_beta   90.00
_cell.angle_gamma   90.00
#
_symmetry.space_group_name_H-M   'P 1'
#
loop_
_entity.id
_entity.type
_entity.pdbx_description
1 polymer ?
#
loop_
_entity_poly.entity_id
_entity_poly.type
_entity_poly.pdbx_seq_one_letter_code
_entity_poly.pdbx_strand_id
1 'polypeptide(L)'
;MNILGISSVIKDNSLILIDEPEVCLHPEWQEKYIKLLIDIFKINKKCHFIITTHSPQIIANLGEKNCFITSIEDGKSKKSINYINKSSDFQLATLFNSPGFKNEYLTRLSLNLLSKIISEKSVDHEDKKIMEELLLIKNKLHEKDPLLELITSLDEMVKYYG
;
A
#
# COMPACT_ATOMS: atom_id res chain seq x y z
N MET A 1 -15.62 17.73 -4.95
CA MET A 1 -15.55 18.02 -6.41
C MET A 1 -16.59 17.15 -7.12
N ASN A 2 -17.46 17.72 -7.96
CA ASN A 2 -18.56 16.96 -8.56
C ASN A 2 -18.09 16.26 -9.84
N ILE A 3 -17.96 14.92 -9.80
CA ILE A 3 -17.56 14.07 -10.94
C ILE A 3 -18.37 14.37 -12.21
N LEU A 4 -19.65 14.74 -12.06
CA LEU A 4 -20.55 15.12 -13.15
C LEU A 4 -20.11 16.40 -13.88
N GLY A 5 -19.49 17.33 -13.14
CA GLY A 5 -18.91 18.54 -13.73
C GLY A 5 -17.76 18.19 -14.67
N ILE A 6 -16.88 17.27 -14.24
CA ILE A 6 -15.76 16.80 -15.04
C ILE A 6 -16.25 16.06 -16.30
N SER A 7 -17.30 15.22 -16.18
CA SER A 7 -17.88 14.53 -17.35
C SER A 7 -18.49 15.45 -18.40
N SER A 8 -18.96 16.63 -18.00
CA SER A 8 -19.53 17.59 -18.96
C SER A 8 -18.49 18.27 -19.85
N VAL A 9 -17.21 18.29 -19.44
CA VAL A 9 -16.14 19.02 -20.13
C VAL A 9 -15.09 18.12 -20.78
N ILE A 10 -15.02 16.85 -20.38
CA ILE A 10 -14.03 15.90 -20.90
C ILE A 10 -14.32 15.52 -22.35
N LYS A 11 -13.23 15.47 -23.14
CA LYS A 11 -13.20 15.05 -24.54
C LYS A 11 -12.14 13.97 -24.74
N ASP A 12 -12.11 13.36 -25.91
CA ASP A 12 -11.03 12.45 -26.29
C ASP A 12 -9.66 13.13 -26.16
N ASN A 13 -8.62 12.36 -25.79
CA ASN A 13 -7.25 12.83 -25.53
C ASN A 13 -7.11 13.82 -24.36
N SER A 14 -7.98 13.76 -23.34
CA SER A 14 -7.87 14.63 -22.17
C SER A 14 -6.85 14.11 -21.15
N LEU A 15 -6.12 15.03 -20.51
CA LEU A 15 -5.35 14.77 -19.29
C LEU A 15 -6.12 15.33 -18.10
N ILE A 16 -6.45 14.48 -17.14
CA ILE A 16 -7.19 14.83 -15.93
C ILE A 16 -6.24 14.71 -14.75
N LEU A 17 -6.11 15.80 -14.00
CA LEU A 17 -5.34 15.84 -12.76
C LEU A 17 -6.32 16.00 -11.61
N ILE A 18 -6.26 15.10 -10.63
CA ILE A 18 -7.12 15.13 -9.43
C ILE A 18 -6.21 15.11 -8.23
N ASP A 19 -6.34 16.12 -7.37
CA ASP A 19 -5.57 16.23 -6.15
C ASP A 19 -6.40 15.73 -4.96
N GLU A 20 -5.86 14.75 -4.22
CA GLU A 20 -6.41 14.20 -2.96
C GLU A 20 -7.94 14.05 -2.93
N PRO A 21 -8.55 13.25 -3.83
CA PRO A 21 -10.00 13.12 -3.92
C PRO A 21 -10.65 12.59 -2.63
N GLU A 22 -9.90 11.92 -1.76
CA GLU A 22 -10.35 11.38 -0.48
C GLU A 22 -10.78 12.43 0.56
N VAL A 23 -10.28 13.67 0.50
CA VAL A 23 -10.46 14.67 1.57
C VAL A 23 -11.93 14.97 1.85
N CYS A 24 -12.81 14.80 0.85
CA CYS A 24 -14.25 15.02 0.97
C CYS A 24 -15.07 13.72 0.89
N LEU A 25 -14.44 12.54 0.95
CA LEU A 25 -15.12 11.26 0.75
C LEU A 25 -15.15 10.43 2.04
N HIS A 26 -16.35 9.93 2.37
CA HIS A 26 -16.49 8.86 3.33
C HIS A 26 -15.67 7.62 2.89
N PRO A 27 -15.07 6.82 3.79
CA PRO A 27 -14.26 5.66 3.41
C PRO A 27 -14.93 4.74 2.39
N GLU A 28 -16.22 4.45 2.56
CA GLU A 28 -16.99 3.62 1.61
C GLU A 28 -17.03 4.20 0.18
N TRP A 29 -16.96 5.53 0.04
CA TRP A 29 -16.91 6.17 -1.26
C TRP A 29 -15.51 6.19 -1.86
N GLN A 30 -14.46 6.21 -1.03
CA GLN A 30 -13.08 6.09 -1.49
C GLN A 30 -12.86 4.75 -2.20
N GLU A 31 -13.45 3.67 -1.68
CA GLU A 31 -13.40 2.33 -2.30
C GLU A 31 -14.06 2.30 -3.69
N LYS A 32 -15.13 3.09 -3.89
CA LYS A 32 -15.90 3.11 -5.14
C LYS A 32 -15.40 4.16 -6.14
N TYR A 33 -14.56 5.10 -5.69
CA TYR A 33 -14.21 6.32 -6.42
C TYR A 33 -13.56 6.03 -7.78
N ILE A 34 -12.50 5.22 -7.78
CA ILE A 34 -11.74 4.91 -9.01
C ILE A 34 -12.60 4.15 -10.01
N LYS A 35 -13.38 3.18 -9.53
CA LYS A 35 -14.30 2.43 -10.38
C LYS A 35 -15.34 3.36 -11.02
N LEU A 36 -15.91 4.28 -10.26
CA LEU A 36 -16.86 5.27 -10.76
C LEU A 36 -16.24 6.18 -11.82
N LEU A 37 -15.00 6.65 -11.60
CA LEU A 37 -14.26 7.43 -12.61
C LEU A 37 -14.11 6.62 -13.91
N ILE A 38 -13.59 5.39 -13.82
CA ILE A 38 -13.40 4.53 -14.99
C ILE A 38 -14.74 4.30 -15.72
N ASP A 39 -15.80 4.02 -14.99
CA ASP A 39 -17.13 3.74 -15.56
C ASP A 39 -17.76 4.93 -16.27
N ILE A 40 -17.55 6.15 -15.76
CA ILE A 40 -18.06 7.38 -16.37
C ILE A 40 -17.26 7.74 -17.62
N PHE A 41 -15.94 7.57 -17.56
CA PHE A 41 -15.04 8.05 -18.61
C PHE A 41 -14.68 7.01 -19.67
N LYS A 42 -15.19 5.77 -19.57
CA LYS A 42 -14.97 4.71 -20.58
C LYS A 42 -15.44 5.07 -21.99
N ILE A 43 -16.34 6.05 -22.13
CA ILE A 43 -16.88 6.50 -23.42
C ILE A 43 -15.84 7.34 -24.17
N ASN A 44 -14.98 8.06 -23.44
CA ASN A 44 -13.94 8.92 -24.00
C ASN A 44 -12.67 8.10 -24.29
N LYS A 45 -12.04 8.36 -25.44
CA LYS A 45 -10.83 7.65 -25.86
C LYS A 45 -9.58 8.39 -25.41
N LYS A 46 -8.53 7.61 -25.08
CA LYS A 46 -7.18 8.12 -24.77
C LYS A 46 -7.14 9.17 -23.67
N CYS A 47 -8.02 9.05 -22.67
CA CYS A 47 -7.96 9.90 -21.49
C CYS A 47 -6.99 9.34 -20.46
N HIS A 48 -6.20 10.21 -19.84
CA HIS A 48 -5.26 9.85 -18.79
C HIS A 48 -5.66 10.52 -17.49
N PHE A 49 -5.73 9.75 -16.41
CA PHE A 49 -6.01 10.24 -15.06
C PHE A 49 -4.73 10.16 -14.24
N ILE A 50 -4.32 11.28 -13.66
CA ILE A 50 -3.26 11.36 -12.66
C ILE A 50 -3.92 11.81 -11.37
N ILE A 51 -3.80 10.97 -10.34
CA ILE A 51 -4.45 11.17 -9.05
C ILE A 51 -3.36 11.14 -7.98
N THR A 52 -3.28 12.17 -7.15
CA THR A 52 -2.51 12.14 -5.90
C THR A 52 -3.44 11.62 -4.80
N THR A 53 -2.88 10.84 -3.87
CA THR A 53 -3.67 10.33 -2.74
C THR A 53 -2.77 9.95 -1.58
N HIS A 54 -3.22 10.26 -0.37
CA HIS A 54 -2.75 9.74 0.89
C HIS A 54 -3.62 8.60 1.42
N SER A 55 -4.67 8.21 0.69
CA SER A 55 -5.60 7.18 1.12
C SER A 55 -5.17 5.77 0.68
N PRO A 56 -4.88 4.86 1.63
CA PRO A 56 -4.65 3.45 1.30
C PRO A 56 -5.90 2.76 0.72
N GLN A 57 -7.10 3.28 1.03
CA GLN A 57 -8.37 2.73 0.54
C GLN A 57 -8.55 2.93 -0.96
N ILE A 58 -8.10 4.07 -1.49
CA ILE A 58 -8.11 4.32 -2.93
C ILE A 58 -7.17 3.36 -3.64
N ILE A 59 -5.96 3.15 -3.11
CA ILE A 59 -4.96 2.26 -3.70
C ILE A 59 -5.45 0.80 -3.72
N ALA A 60 -6.06 0.34 -2.62
CA ALA A 60 -6.55 -1.03 -2.49
C ALA A 60 -7.62 -1.37 -3.56
N ASN A 61 -8.35 -0.37 -4.06
CA ASN A 61 -9.45 -0.53 -5.02
C ASN A 61 -9.10 -0.04 -6.44
N LEU A 62 -7.81 0.13 -6.75
CA LEU A 62 -7.38 0.40 -8.12
C LEU A 62 -7.71 -0.76 -9.07
N GLY A 63 -7.82 -0.45 -10.36
CA GLY A 63 -7.95 -1.48 -11.40
C GLY A 63 -6.66 -2.29 -11.58
N GLU A 64 -6.79 -3.52 -12.05
CA GLU A 64 -5.63 -4.40 -12.36
C GLU A 64 -4.85 -3.94 -13.58
N LYS A 65 -5.55 -3.37 -14.57
CA LYS A 65 -5.00 -2.99 -15.87
C LYS A 65 -4.89 -1.48 -15.99
N ASN A 66 -3.85 -1.02 -16.67
CA ASN A 66 -3.60 0.39 -16.97
C ASN A 66 -3.58 1.31 -15.73
N CYS A 67 -3.29 0.77 -14.55
CA CYS A 67 -3.15 1.52 -13.31
C CYS A 67 -1.73 1.35 -12.77
N PHE A 68 -1.14 2.47 -12.35
CA PHE A 68 0.23 2.53 -11.87
C PHE A 68 0.27 3.40 -10.61
N ILE A 69 1.09 2.99 -9.65
CA ILE A 69 1.32 3.70 -8.39
C ILE A 69 2.75 4.22 -8.45
N THR A 70 2.93 5.52 -8.26
CA THR A 70 4.26 6.13 -8.20
C THR A 70 4.45 6.71 -6.82
N SER A 71 5.48 6.27 -6.10
CA SER A 71 5.86 6.92 -4.85
C SER A 71 6.65 8.17 -5.15
N ILE A 72 6.32 9.26 -4.46
CA ILE A 72 7.02 10.54 -4.58
C ILE A 72 8.44 10.40 -4.02
N GLU A 73 8.65 9.53 -3.02
CA GLU A 73 9.95 9.35 -2.37
C GLU A 73 11.01 8.73 -3.29
N ASP A 74 10.64 7.72 -4.08
CA ASP A 74 11.57 6.97 -4.92
C ASP A 74 11.44 7.28 -6.42
N GLY A 75 10.38 7.98 -6.83
CA GLY A 75 10.06 8.28 -8.23
C GLY A 75 9.80 7.04 -9.08
N LYS A 76 9.60 5.86 -8.46
CA LYS A 76 9.44 4.59 -9.16
C LYS A 76 7.98 4.28 -9.38
N SER A 77 7.65 3.98 -10.62
CA SER A 77 6.33 3.48 -11.01
C SER A 77 6.23 1.98 -10.78
N LYS A 78 5.18 1.57 -10.06
CA LYS A 78 4.86 0.18 -9.74
C LYS A 78 3.49 -0.16 -10.31
N LYS A 79 3.30 -1.37 -10.83
CA LYS A 79 1.98 -1.83 -11.29
C LYS A 79 1.04 -1.99 -10.09
N SER A 80 -0.19 -1.53 -10.21
CA SER A 80 -1.20 -1.62 -9.14
C SER A 80 -1.49 -3.06 -8.71
N ILE A 81 -1.36 -4.04 -9.61
CA ILE A 81 -1.71 -5.45 -9.39
C ILE A 81 -1.11 -6.08 -8.11
N ASN A 82 0.08 -5.61 -7.69
CA ASN A 82 0.74 -6.14 -6.48
C ASN A 82 0.21 -5.52 -5.18
N TYR A 83 -0.56 -4.43 -5.29
CA TYR A 83 -0.99 -3.58 -4.18
C TYR A 83 -2.51 -3.51 -4.05
N ILE A 84 -3.30 -3.98 -5.03
CA ILE A 84 -4.76 -4.05 -4.90
C ILE A 84 -5.19 -5.16 -3.93
N ASN A 85 -6.40 -5.04 -3.39
CA ASN A 85 -6.99 -6.00 -2.44
C ASN A 85 -6.09 -6.28 -1.23
N LYS A 86 -5.32 -5.27 -0.80
CA LYS A 86 -4.48 -5.32 0.41
C LYS A 86 -5.13 -4.51 1.53
N SER A 87 -4.84 -4.88 2.77
CA SER A 87 -5.31 -4.12 3.94
C SER A 87 -4.69 -2.73 3.98
N SER A 88 -5.35 -1.80 4.67
CA SER A 88 -4.78 -0.47 4.91
C SER A 88 -3.41 -0.55 5.58
N ASP A 89 -3.26 -1.44 6.57
CA ASP A 89 -1.98 -1.68 7.25
C ASP A 89 -0.85 -2.12 6.33
N PHE A 90 -1.14 -2.98 5.34
CA PHE A 90 -0.16 -3.37 4.33
C PHE A 90 0.29 -2.16 3.51
N GLN A 91 -0.66 -1.35 3.04
CA GLN A 91 -0.33 -0.17 2.24
C GLN A 91 0.48 0.83 3.05
N LEU A 92 0.07 1.05 4.29
CA LEU A 92 0.73 1.97 5.23
C LEU A 92 2.18 1.55 5.48
N ALA A 93 2.42 0.25 5.70
CA ALA A 93 3.77 -0.28 5.91
C ALA A 93 4.64 -0.26 4.63
N THR A 94 4.05 -0.53 3.46
CA THR A 94 4.84 -0.80 2.23
C THR A 94 4.91 0.37 1.25
N LEU A 95 3.80 1.06 1.00
CA LEU A 95 3.72 2.16 0.03
C LEU A 95 3.91 3.52 0.68
N PHE A 96 3.26 3.74 1.83
CA PHE A 96 3.30 5.02 2.53
C PHE A 96 4.44 5.11 3.54
N ASN A 97 5.14 4.01 3.79
CA ASN A 97 6.33 4.00 4.64
C ASN A 97 6.05 4.51 6.06
N SER A 98 4.80 4.36 6.51
CA SER A 98 4.21 4.94 7.72
C SER A 98 3.30 3.89 8.37
N PRO A 99 3.88 2.82 8.96
CA PRO A 99 3.13 1.65 9.43
C PRO A 99 2.13 1.96 10.56
N GLY A 100 2.27 3.08 11.26
CA GLY A 100 1.44 3.43 12.40
C GLY A 100 1.77 2.60 13.66
N PHE A 101 0.85 2.61 14.63
CA PHE A 101 0.98 1.88 15.88
C PHE A 101 0.24 0.55 15.80
N LYS A 102 0.87 -0.56 16.24
CA LYS A 102 0.30 -1.92 16.23
C LYS A 102 -0.20 -2.36 14.85
N ASN A 103 0.62 -2.14 13.83
CA ASN A 103 0.30 -2.57 12.46
C ASN A 103 0.06 -4.10 12.40
N GLU A 104 -1.14 -4.53 12.04
CA GLU A 104 -1.55 -5.94 12.11
C GLU A 104 -0.83 -6.76 11.03
N TYR A 105 -0.61 -6.18 9.85
CA TYR A 105 0.12 -6.82 8.77
C TYR A 105 1.54 -7.20 9.21
N LEU A 106 2.27 -6.25 9.80
CA LEU A 106 3.62 -6.49 10.32
C LEU A 106 3.63 -7.46 11.49
N THR A 107 2.62 -7.39 12.36
CA THR A 107 2.46 -8.34 13.49
C THR A 107 2.34 -9.77 12.97
N ARG A 108 1.43 -9.99 12.03
CA ARG A 108 1.21 -11.32 11.44
C ARG A 108 2.42 -11.81 10.65
N LEU A 109 3.07 -10.93 9.90
CA LEU A 109 4.30 -11.26 9.17
C LEU A 109 5.40 -11.74 10.14
N SER A 110 5.60 -10.99 11.22
CA SER A 110 6.56 -11.31 12.27
C SER A 110 6.25 -12.65 12.96
N LEU A 111 5.00 -12.88 13.36
CA LEU A 111 4.58 -14.13 14.01
C LEU A 111 4.68 -15.35 13.08
N ASN A 112 4.37 -15.18 11.80
CA ASN A 112 4.53 -16.26 10.81
C ASN A 112 6.00 -16.63 10.61
N LEU A 113 6.87 -15.62 10.49
CA LEU A 113 8.32 -15.83 10.39
C LEU A 113 8.86 -16.53 11.64
N LEU A 114 8.45 -16.07 12.83
CA LEU A 114 8.81 -16.67 14.11
C LEU A 114 8.42 -18.15 14.14
N SER A 115 7.16 -18.45 13.80
CA SER A 115 6.61 -19.80 13.83
C SER A 115 7.36 -20.72 12.86
N LYS A 116 7.69 -20.23 11.66
CA LYS A 116 8.46 -20.98 10.66
C LYS A 116 9.84 -21.32 11.18
N ILE A 117 10.61 -20.34 11.66
CA ILE A 117 11.97 -20.54 12.18
C ILE A 117 11.98 -21.51 13.37
N ILE A 118 11.01 -21.42 14.28
CA ILE A 118 10.89 -22.36 15.41
C ILE A 118 10.68 -23.80 14.92
N SER A 119 9.82 -23.97 13.92
CA SER A 119 9.45 -25.30 13.41
C SER A 119 10.57 -25.95 12.59
N GLU A 120 11.21 -25.19 11.70
CA GLU A 120 12.22 -25.69 10.76
C GLU A 120 13.64 -25.64 11.36
N LYS A 121 13.86 -24.78 12.36
CA LYS A 121 15.18 -24.50 12.95
C LYS A 121 16.24 -24.12 11.93
N SER A 122 15.81 -23.49 10.84
CA SER A 122 16.66 -22.96 9.78
C SER A 122 16.09 -21.64 9.29
N VAL A 123 16.94 -20.85 8.63
CA VAL A 123 16.57 -19.58 8.01
C VAL A 123 16.99 -19.63 6.54
N ASP A 124 16.04 -19.45 5.64
CA ASP A 124 16.32 -19.37 4.21
C ASP A 124 16.58 -17.91 3.75
N HIS A 125 16.85 -17.75 2.45
CA HIS A 125 17.11 -16.42 1.88
C HIS A 125 15.88 -15.50 1.93
N GLU A 126 14.66 -16.05 1.80
CA GLU A 126 13.44 -15.25 1.84
C GLU A 126 13.17 -14.75 3.27
N ASP A 127 13.43 -15.60 4.27
CA ASP A 127 13.34 -15.24 5.69
C ASP A 127 14.30 -14.08 6.04
N LYS A 128 15.54 -14.14 5.55
CA LYS A 128 16.53 -13.05 5.73
C LYS A 128 16.04 -11.74 5.11
N LYS A 129 15.46 -11.81 3.92
CA LYS A 129 14.91 -10.63 3.22
C LYS A 129 13.73 -10.01 3.97
N ILE A 130 12.80 -10.83 4.47
CA ILE A 130 11.69 -10.36 5.31
C ILE A 130 12.24 -9.70 6.58
N MET A 131 13.26 -10.29 7.20
CA MET A 131 13.89 -9.73 8.40
C MET A 131 14.55 -8.37 8.11
N GLU A 132 15.25 -8.22 6.99
CA GLU A 132 15.81 -6.93 6.55
C GLU A 132 14.72 -5.86 6.38
N GLU A 133 13.60 -6.20 5.76
CA GLU A 133 12.45 -5.29 5.62
C GLU A 133 11.88 -4.89 6.99
N LEU A 134 11.72 -5.85 7.91
CA LEU A 134 11.24 -5.58 9.27
C LEU A 134 12.20 -4.67 10.04
N LEU A 135 13.51 -4.83 9.89
CA LEU A 135 14.51 -3.96 10.54
C LEU A 135 14.48 -2.53 9.99
N LEU A 136 14.25 -2.35 8.70
CA LEU A 136 14.07 -1.02 8.12
C LEU A 136 12.84 -0.31 8.69
N ILE A 137 11.74 -1.06 8.86
CA ILE A 137 10.49 -0.53 9.39
C ILE A 137 10.57 -0.29 10.91
N LYS A 138 11.34 -1.10 11.65
CA LYS A 138 11.57 -0.96 13.10
C LYS A 138 11.94 0.48 13.49
N ASN A 139 12.76 1.15 12.68
CA ASN A 139 13.22 2.53 12.90
C ASN A 139 12.11 3.58 12.78
N LYS A 140 10.93 3.22 12.28
CA LYS A 140 9.77 4.10 12.07
C LYS A 140 8.63 3.82 13.03
N LEU A 141 8.74 2.76 13.83
CA LEU A 141 7.76 2.41 14.83
C LEU A 141 7.88 3.33 16.03
N HIS A 142 6.76 3.55 16.71
CA HIS A 142 6.72 4.29 17.95
C HIS A 142 7.44 3.50 19.07
N GLU A 143 8.16 4.19 19.97
CA GLU A 143 8.99 3.55 21.02
C GLU A 143 8.23 2.57 21.94
N LYS A 144 6.92 2.76 22.09
CA LYS A 144 6.03 1.90 22.90
C LYS A 144 5.31 0.82 22.10
N ASP A 145 5.64 0.65 20.83
CA ASP A 145 4.98 -0.34 19.98
C ASP A 145 5.45 -1.76 20.35
N PRO A 146 4.53 -2.69 20.70
CA PRO A 146 4.91 -4.07 21.02
C PRO A 146 5.62 -4.80 19.87
N LEU A 147 5.47 -4.32 18.63
CA LEU A 147 6.20 -4.84 17.49
C LEU A 147 7.72 -4.69 17.62
N LEU A 148 8.21 -3.69 18.35
CA LEU A 148 9.64 -3.47 18.54
C LEU A 148 10.30 -4.66 19.24
N GLU A 149 9.69 -5.16 20.31
CA GLU A 149 10.19 -6.31 21.05
C GLU A 149 10.13 -7.57 20.17
N LEU A 150 9.01 -7.79 19.48
CA LEU A 150 8.83 -8.94 18.59
C LEU A 150 9.88 -8.99 17.47
N ILE A 151 10.12 -7.86 16.79
CA ILE A 151 11.13 -7.77 15.72
C ILE A 151 12.53 -7.97 16.30
N THR A 152 12.81 -7.49 17.52
CA THR A 152 14.11 -7.67 18.16
C THR A 152 14.38 -9.13 18.49
N SER A 153 13.40 -9.84 19.07
CA SER A 153 13.53 -11.28 19.33
C SER A 153 13.69 -12.09 18.04
N LEU A 154 12.97 -11.72 16.98
CA LEU A 154 13.14 -12.34 15.67
C LEU A 154 14.54 -12.17 15.10
N ASP A 155 15.12 -10.97 15.19
CA ASP A 155 16.48 -10.69 14.71
C ASP A 155 17.53 -11.57 15.42
N GLU A 156 17.39 -11.74 16.73
CA GLU A 156 18.26 -12.65 17.50
C GLU A 156 18.12 -14.10 17.07
N MET A 157 16.89 -14.57 16.82
CA MET A 157 16.64 -15.93 16.34
C MET A 157 17.18 -16.16 14.93
N VAL A 158 17.00 -15.19 14.03
CA VAL A 158 17.54 -15.26 12.67
C VAL A 158 19.07 -15.36 12.70
N LYS A 159 19.75 -14.64 13.60
CA LYS A 159 21.21 -14.74 13.79
C LYS A 159 21.66 -16.06 14.40
N TYR A 160 20.82 -16.70 15.21
CA TYR A 160 21.13 -17.98 15.85
C TYR A 160 20.95 -19.17 14.89
N TYR A 161 19.91 -19.15 14.05
CA TYR A 161 19.55 -20.25 13.13
C TYR A 161 20.01 -20.06 11.68
N GLY A 162 20.52 -18.87 11.31
CA GLY A 162 20.87 -18.49 9.94
C GLY A 162 22.36 -18.44 9.65
#